data_AF-A0A0C9WKN5-F1
#
_entry.id   AF-A0A0C9WKN5-F1
#
_cell.length_a   1.000
_cell.length_b   1.000
_cell.length_c   1.000
_cell.angle_alpha   90.00
_cell.angle_beta   90.00
_cell.angle_gamma   90.00
#
_symmetry.space_group_name_H-M   'P 1'
#
loop_
_entity.id
_entity.type
_entity.pdbx_description
1 polymer ?
#
loop_
_entity_poly.entity_id
_entity_poly.type
_entity_poly.pdbx_seq_one_letter_code
_entity_poly.pdbx_strand_id
1 'polypeptide(L)'
;MEEFLGNSGFDSVGDFLEILFYNPTCVDGKADPCGVTHGLAVARFLQGKTKTKMSEIIGLVYSHKHSAPSPRSTQYHERHASFSPSISPAAINHARPSLFTWATNLVGNHVHQEIRKLTMKDDDTQLRASTNGRRPNDSVRLVTWETLGKFSIAGLCEKYKARAPVSWYLTESMAASRKNGAVITKRRRPHSIVQVGAIGSFIFA
;
A
#
# COMPACT_ATOMS: atom_id res chain seq x y z
N MET A 1 27.48 21.32 -0.56
CA MET A 1 26.00 21.28 -0.41
C MET A 1 25.56 22.23 0.69
N GLU A 2 26.23 22.26 1.85
CA GLU A 2 26.03 23.33 2.86
C GLU A 2 26.23 24.74 2.26
N GLU A 3 27.25 24.92 1.42
CA GLU A 3 27.49 26.18 0.69
C GLU A 3 26.39 26.53 -0.33
N PHE A 4 25.66 25.53 -0.84
CA PHE A 4 24.53 25.74 -1.75
C PHE A 4 23.24 26.07 -0.96
N LEU A 5 23.05 25.42 0.20
CA LEU A 5 21.90 25.64 1.06
C LEU A 5 21.96 26.98 1.78
N GLY A 6 23.14 27.37 2.28
CA GLY A 6 23.35 28.68 2.92
C GLY A 6 23.03 29.86 2.01
N ASN A 7 23.18 29.71 0.69
CA ASN A 7 22.80 30.71 -0.30
C ASN A 7 21.32 30.66 -0.73
N SER A 8 20.62 29.57 -0.40
CA SER A 8 19.21 29.36 -0.76
C SER A 8 18.21 29.80 0.31
N GLY A 9 18.68 30.14 1.52
CA GLY A 9 17.82 30.58 2.63
C GLY A 9 17.06 29.46 3.34
N PHE A 10 17.50 28.20 3.22
CA PHE A 10 16.94 27.05 3.93
C PHE A 10 17.91 26.53 4.98
N ASP A 11 17.39 26.21 6.17
CA ASP A 11 18.20 25.73 7.31
C ASP A 11 18.64 24.26 7.12
N SER A 12 17.88 23.47 6.36
CA SER A 12 18.23 22.09 6.03
C SER A 12 17.72 21.63 4.67
N VAL A 13 18.26 20.50 4.19
CA VAL A 13 17.70 19.79 3.02
C VAL A 13 16.25 19.36 3.28
N GLY A 14 15.90 19.04 4.52
CA GLY A 14 14.53 18.65 4.89
C GLY A 14 13.54 19.77 4.63
N ASP A 15 13.84 20.97 5.12
CA ASP A 15 12.98 22.16 4.96
C ASP A 15 12.84 22.55 3.48
N PHE A 16 13.93 22.44 2.72
CA PHE A 16 13.90 22.63 1.27
C PHE A 16 12.96 21.62 0.60
N LEU A 17 13.07 20.33 0.93
CA LEU A 17 12.23 19.28 0.34
C LEU A 17 10.76 19.44 0.74
N GLU A 18 10.49 19.87 1.97
CA GLU A 18 9.14 20.17 2.44
C GLU A 18 8.50 21.26 1.59
N ILE A 19 9.20 22.38 1.36
CA ILE A 19 8.70 23.47 0.52
C ILE A 19 8.64 23.06 -0.96
N LEU A 20 9.63 22.31 -1.47
CA LEU A 20 9.67 21.81 -2.85
C LEU A 20 8.44 20.96 -3.19
N PHE A 21 7.98 20.12 -2.25
CA PHE A 21 6.82 19.25 -2.44
C PHE A 21 5.54 19.78 -1.78
N TYR A 22 5.57 20.98 -1.22
CA TYR A 22 4.40 21.63 -0.65
C TYR A 22 3.35 21.86 -1.72
N ASN A 23 2.09 21.51 -1.42
CA ASN A 23 0.97 21.75 -2.32
C ASN A 23 -0.18 22.45 -1.56
N PRO A 24 -0.33 23.78 -1.74
CA PRO A 24 -1.32 24.57 -1.00
C PRO A 24 -2.78 24.26 -1.38
N THR A 25 -3.03 23.62 -2.53
CA THR A 25 -4.39 23.28 -2.96
C THR A 25 -5.10 22.27 -2.04
N CYS A 26 -4.39 21.71 -1.06
CA CYS A 26 -4.95 20.73 -0.14
C CYS A 26 -5.33 21.28 1.25
N VAL A 27 -4.90 22.48 1.69
CA VAL A 27 -5.08 22.83 3.12
C VAL A 27 -5.52 24.27 3.45
N ASP A 28 -4.97 25.36 2.90
CA ASP A 28 -5.10 26.65 3.63
C ASP A 28 -5.37 27.94 2.84
N GLY A 29 -5.60 27.90 1.52
CA GLY A 29 -5.87 29.13 0.74
C GLY A 29 -4.73 30.17 0.76
N LYS A 30 -3.56 29.79 1.29
CA LYS A 30 -2.33 30.59 1.28
C LYS A 30 -1.77 30.61 -0.14
N ALA A 31 -1.19 31.74 -0.53
CA ALA A 31 -0.47 31.85 -1.78
C ALA A 31 0.66 30.81 -1.82
N ASP A 32 0.76 30.10 -2.94
CA ASP A 32 1.84 29.13 -3.15
C ASP A 32 3.18 29.88 -3.04
N PRO A 33 4.05 29.54 -2.06
CA PRO A 33 5.38 30.14 -1.98
C PRO A 33 6.20 29.83 -3.25
N CYS A 34 5.78 28.82 -4.01
CA CYS A 34 6.42 28.42 -5.24
C CYS A 34 5.76 29.08 -6.45
N GLY A 35 6.56 29.76 -7.29
CA GLY A 35 6.08 30.32 -8.55
C GLY A 35 5.64 29.25 -9.56
N VAL A 36 4.91 29.68 -10.61
CA VAL A 36 4.34 28.79 -11.66
C VAL A 36 5.38 27.84 -12.28
N THR A 37 6.59 28.33 -12.53
CA THR A 37 7.69 27.53 -13.11
C THR A 37 8.10 26.38 -12.20
N HIS A 38 8.12 26.60 -10.88
CA HIS A 38 8.44 25.57 -9.91
C HIS A 38 7.36 24.49 -9.89
N GLY A 39 6.08 24.88 -9.80
CA GLY A 39 4.97 23.94 -9.84
C GLY A 39 5.00 23.04 -11.08
N LEU A 40 5.31 23.62 -12.25
CA LEU A 40 5.47 22.85 -13.49
C LEU A 40 6.67 21.88 -13.45
N ALA A 41 7.78 22.28 -12.83
CA ALA A 41 8.95 21.41 -12.68
C ALA A 41 8.66 20.22 -11.77
N VAL A 42 8.05 20.48 -10.60
CA VAL A 42 7.64 19.43 -9.65
C VAL A 42 6.61 18.51 -10.28
N ALA A 43 5.60 19.04 -10.98
CA ALA A 43 4.62 18.23 -11.69
C ALA A 43 5.26 17.32 -12.74
N ARG A 44 6.21 17.83 -13.54
CA ARG A 44 6.94 17.02 -14.52
C ARG A 44 7.74 15.90 -13.85
N PHE A 45 8.38 16.19 -12.71
CA PHE A 45 9.11 15.18 -11.95
C PHE A 45 8.18 14.09 -11.38
N LEU A 46 7.11 14.48 -10.68
CA LEU A 46 6.16 13.55 -10.05
C LEU A 46 5.36 12.73 -11.07
N GLN A 47 5.10 13.28 -12.26
CA GLN A 47 4.48 12.55 -13.38
C GLN A 47 5.48 11.66 -14.14
N GLY A 48 6.74 11.61 -13.73
CA GLY A 48 7.76 10.79 -14.37
C GLY A 48 8.12 11.26 -15.78
N LYS A 49 8.03 12.56 -16.08
CA LYS A 49 8.46 13.15 -17.36
C LYS A 49 9.94 13.54 -17.38
N THR A 50 10.62 13.46 -16.24
CA THR A 50 12.06 13.69 -16.08
C THR A 50 12.85 12.40 -16.31
N LYS A 51 14.17 12.51 -16.53
CA LYS A 51 15.07 11.35 -16.63
C LYS A 51 15.06 10.54 -15.34
N THR A 52 15.34 11.20 -14.22
CA THR A 52 15.32 10.60 -12.89
C THR A 52 13.89 10.42 -12.40
N LYS A 53 13.57 9.25 -11.85
CA LYS A 53 12.23 8.92 -11.32
C LYS A 53 12.22 8.87 -9.79
N MET A 54 11.03 8.99 -9.20
CA MET A 54 10.87 8.90 -7.74
C MET A 54 11.37 7.55 -7.17
N SER A 55 11.13 6.44 -7.87
CA SER A 55 11.61 5.11 -7.45
C SER A 55 13.14 5.04 -7.37
N GLU A 56 13.85 5.73 -8.27
CA GLU A 56 15.32 5.79 -8.26
C GLU A 56 15.82 6.63 -7.08
N ILE A 57 15.16 7.77 -6.80
CA ILE A 57 15.48 8.58 -5.61
C ILE A 57 15.27 7.78 -4.33
N ILE A 58 14.14 7.07 -4.21
CA ILE A 58 13.87 6.19 -3.07
C ILE A 58 14.96 5.10 -2.96
N GLY A 59 15.39 4.51 -4.07
CA GLY A 59 16.49 3.55 -4.10
C GLY A 59 17.82 4.14 -3.63
N LEU A 60 18.12 5.39 -4.01
CA LEU A 60 19.30 6.13 -3.54
C LEU A 60 19.24 6.39 -2.04
N VAL A 61 18.12 6.91 -1.54
CA VAL A 61 17.88 7.11 -0.10
C VAL A 61 18.04 5.77 0.64
N TYR A 62 17.48 4.70 0.11
CA TYR A 62 17.55 3.37 0.70
C TYR A 62 18.99 2.85 0.80
N SER A 63 19.77 2.96 -0.28
CA SER A 63 21.13 2.41 -0.34
C SER A 63 22.17 3.26 0.40
N HIS A 64 21.83 4.49 0.80
CA HIS A 64 22.77 5.42 1.41
C HIS A 64 23.26 4.94 2.79
N LYS A 65 24.56 5.08 3.06
CA LYS A 65 25.16 4.57 4.31
C LYS A 65 24.61 5.25 5.58
N HIS A 66 24.21 6.51 5.46
CA HIS A 66 23.64 7.31 6.56
C HIS A 66 22.12 7.19 6.68
N SER A 67 21.46 6.41 5.82
CA SER A 67 20.01 6.25 5.90
C SER A 67 19.59 5.31 7.04
N ALA A 68 20.51 4.57 7.64
CA ALA A 68 20.25 3.62 8.72
C ALA A 68 21.20 3.89 9.90
N PRO A 69 20.78 3.59 11.14
CA PRO A 69 21.61 3.84 12.30
C PRO A 69 22.86 2.96 12.27
N SER A 70 24.01 3.61 12.47
CA SER A 70 25.28 2.92 12.71
C SER A 70 25.23 2.15 14.04
N PRO A 71 25.95 1.02 14.18
CA PRO A 71 26.11 0.32 15.46
C PRO A 71 26.61 1.20 16.62
N ARG A 72 27.25 2.34 16.33
CA ARG A 72 27.75 3.30 17.32
C ARG A 72 26.82 4.49 17.57
N SER A 73 25.66 4.53 16.90
CA SER A 73 24.70 5.63 17.04
C SER A 73 23.94 5.54 18.36
N THR A 74 23.67 6.67 19.01
CA THR A 74 22.74 6.76 20.15
C THR A 74 21.32 6.31 19.79
N GLN A 75 20.98 6.40 18.49
CA GLN A 75 19.70 6.00 17.91
C GLN A 75 19.73 4.57 17.35
N TYR A 76 20.66 3.72 17.79
CA TYR A 76 20.76 2.33 17.30
C TYR A 76 19.45 1.54 17.44
N HIS A 77 18.66 1.83 18.46
CA HIS A 77 17.37 1.19 18.71
C HIS A 77 16.38 1.32 17.54
N GLU A 78 16.48 2.38 16.72
CA GLU A 78 15.63 2.58 15.53
C GLU A 78 15.81 1.48 14.48
N ARG A 79 16.91 0.73 14.52
CA ARG A 79 17.10 -0.44 13.64
C ARG A 79 15.98 -1.47 13.81
N HIS A 80 15.44 -1.59 15.02
CA HIS A 80 14.35 -2.49 15.35
C HIS A 80 12.97 -1.89 15.06
N ALA A 81 12.89 -0.60 14.72
CA ALA A 81 11.64 0.07 14.37
C ALA A 81 11.22 -0.16 12.91
N SER A 82 12.08 -0.76 12.07
CA SER A 82 11.77 -1.03 10.66
C SER A 82 10.53 -1.92 10.53
N PHE A 83 9.59 -1.52 9.68
CA PHE A 83 8.30 -2.21 9.48
C PHE A 83 7.40 -2.26 10.72
N SER A 84 7.62 -1.39 11.72
CA SER A 84 6.80 -1.37 12.94
C SER A 84 5.43 -0.73 12.66
N PRO A 85 4.31 -1.43 12.87
CA PRO A 85 2.98 -0.84 12.67
C PRO A 85 2.57 0.11 13.79
N SER A 86 3.27 0.08 14.94
CA SER A 86 2.87 0.79 16.16
C SER A 86 3.61 2.11 16.37
N ILE A 87 4.66 2.37 15.60
CA ILE A 87 5.50 3.57 15.73
C ILE A 87 5.18 4.49 14.56
N SER A 88 4.97 5.77 14.85
CA SER A 88 4.80 6.78 13.79
C SER A 88 6.11 6.89 12.97
N PRO A 89 6.06 6.82 11.62
CA PRO A 89 7.25 7.02 10.79
C PRO A 89 7.97 8.34 11.06
N ALA A 90 7.23 9.39 11.41
CA ALA A 90 7.76 10.72 11.72
C ALA A 90 8.54 10.77 13.05
N ALA A 91 8.38 9.78 13.93
CA ALA A 91 9.12 9.67 15.18
C ALA A 91 10.48 8.98 15.02
N ILE A 92 10.79 8.48 13.82
CA ILE A 92 12.04 7.76 13.50
C ILE A 92 12.97 8.72 12.77
N ASN A 93 14.17 8.95 13.31
CA ASN A 93 15.11 9.91 12.76
C ASN A 93 15.76 9.42 11.45
N HIS A 94 16.11 8.13 11.38
CA HIS A 94 16.78 7.58 10.20
C HIS A 94 15.80 7.29 9.05
N ALA A 95 16.16 7.74 7.85
CA ALA A 95 15.31 7.63 6.65
C ALA A 95 14.89 6.20 6.30
N ARG A 96 15.78 5.20 6.41
CA ARG A 96 15.49 3.81 6.05
C ARG A 96 14.43 3.16 6.96
N PRO A 97 14.61 3.10 8.29
CA PRO A 97 13.56 2.57 9.17
C PRO A 97 12.27 3.41 9.10
N SER A 98 12.36 4.74 8.98
CA SER A 98 11.19 5.61 8.80
C SER A 98 10.40 5.25 7.53
N LEU A 99 11.08 5.17 6.38
CA LEU A 99 10.46 4.85 5.09
C LEU A 99 9.79 3.47 5.08
N PHE A 100 10.41 2.47 5.72
CA PHE A 100 9.83 1.12 5.80
C PHE A 100 8.59 1.07 6.67
N THR A 101 8.60 1.77 7.80
CA THR A 101 7.43 1.90 8.66
C THR A 101 6.31 2.66 7.96
N TRP A 102 6.63 3.73 7.22
CA TRP A 102 5.66 4.42 6.37
C TRP A 102 5.05 3.50 5.31
N ALA A 103 5.89 2.73 4.61
CA ALA A 103 5.43 1.79 3.58
C ALA A 103 4.56 0.67 4.17
N THR A 104 4.94 0.12 5.34
CA THR A 104 4.11 -0.87 6.05
C THR A 104 2.74 -0.31 6.40
N ASN A 105 2.68 0.90 6.96
CA ASN A 105 1.41 1.53 7.33
C ASN A 105 0.54 1.80 6.09
N LEU A 106 1.15 2.26 4.99
CA LEU A 106 0.46 2.48 3.72
C LEU A 106 -0.12 1.17 3.17
N VAL A 107 0.69 0.10 3.10
CA VAL A 107 0.26 -1.22 2.62
C VAL A 107 -0.82 -1.82 3.52
N GLY A 108 -0.65 -1.74 4.84
CA GLY A 108 -1.64 -2.22 5.80
C GLY A 108 -3.00 -1.53 5.65
N ASN A 109 -3.00 -0.20 5.51
CA ASN A 109 -4.21 0.58 5.25
C ASN A 109 -4.86 0.19 3.91
N HIS A 110 -4.05 -0.03 2.87
CA HIS A 110 -4.56 -0.44 1.57
C HIS A 110 -5.20 -1.83 1.61
N VAL A 111 -4.54 -2.81 2.23
CA VAL A 111 -5.07 -4.18 2.43
C VAL A 111 -6.38 -4.14 3.21
N HIS A 112 -6.46 -3.34 4.28
CA HIS A 112 -7.71 -3.16 5.02
C HIS A 112 -8.86 -2.65 4.12
N GLN A 113 -8.58 -1.70 3.22
CA GLN A 113 -9.56 -1.22 2.25
C GLN A 113 -9.92 -2.26 1.19
N GLU A 114 -8.97 -3.05 0.69
CA GLU A 114 -9.24 -4.15 -0.25
C GLU A 114 -10.19 -5.18 0.36
N ILE A 115 -9.91 -5.63 1.60
CA ILE A 115 -10.78 -6.58 2.30
C ILE A 115 -12.16 -5.97 2.52
N ARG A 116 -12.25 -4.71 2.97
CA ARG A 116 -13.53 -4.01 3.11
C ARG A 116 -14.30 -3.93 1.79
N LYS A 117 -13.63 -3.71 0.65
CA LYS A 117 -14.29 -3.71 -0.67
C LYS A 117 -14.80 -5.11 -1.03
N LEU A 118 -14.11 -6.17 -0.63
CA LEU A 118 -14.56 -7.55 -0.85
C LEU A 118 -15.81 -7.91 -0.02
N THR A 119 -16.05 -7.24 1.11
CA THR A 119 -17.30 -7.43 1.90
C THR A 119 -18.49 -6.66 1.33
N MET A 120 -18.26 -5.65 0.49
CA MET A 120 -19.34 -4.87 -0.11
C MET A 120 -20.18 -5.71 -1.07
N LYS A 121 -21.44 -5.31 -1.25
CA LYS A 121 -22.37 -6.00 -2.13
C LYS A 121 -21.80 -6.07 -3.54
N ASP A 122 -21.90 -7.24 -4.12
CA ASP A 122 -21.60 -7.51 -5.52
C ASP A 122 -22.77 -8.32 -6.07
N ASP A 123 -23.07 -8.15 -7.36
CA ASP A 123 -24.25 -8.74 -8.00
C ASP A 123 -24.29 -10.27 -7.94
N ASP A 124 -23.15 -10.90 -7.60
CA ASP A 124 -22.94 -12.35 -7.66
C ASP A 124 -22.71 -13.04 -6.30
N THR A 125 -22.40 -12.32 -5.21
CA THR A 125 -21.95 -12.98 -3.94
C THR A 125 -22.82 -12.76 -2.73
N GLN A 126 -23.79 -11.85 -2.78
CA GLN A 126 -24.73 -11.63 -1.67
C GLN A 126 -26.12 -12.07 -2.07
N LEU A 127 -26.36 -13.37 -1.97
CA LEU A 127 -27.65 -13.98 -2.30
C LEU A 127 -28.48 -14.16 -1.02
N ARG A 128 -29.79 -13.97 -1.13
CA ARG A 128 -30.73 -14.24 -0.03
C ARG A 128 -31.36 -15.63 -0.20
N ALA A 129 -31.48 -16.36 0.90
CA ALA A 129 -32.26 -17.60 0.92
C ALA A 129 -33.78 -17.37 0.85
N SER A 130 -34.26 -16.15 1.17
CA SER A 130 -35.68 -15.82 1.18
C SER A 130 -35.93 -14.33 0.89
N THR A 131 -37.12 -14.03 0.34
CA THR A 131 -37.65 -12.68 0.12
C THR A 131 -38.14 -11.99 1.38
N ASN A 132 -38.33 -12.73 2.49
CA ASN A 132 -38.96 -12.22 3.72
C ASN A 132 -38.02 -11.36 4.60
N GLY A 133 -37.03 -10.70 4.00
CA GLY A 133 -36.08 -9.84 4.70
C GLY A 133 -36.71 -8.53 5.16
N ARG A 134 -36.26 -8.00 6.31
CA ARG A 134 -36.74 -6.75 6.96
C ARG A 134 -36.59 -5.46 6.11
N ARG A 135 -36.08 -5.52 4.87
CA ARG A 135 -35.87 -4.36 3.99
C ARG A 135 -36.37 -4.66 2.57
N PRO A 136 -37.60 -4.21 2.22
CA PRO A 136 -38.23 -4.44 0.92
C PRO A 136 -37.50 -3.76 -0.26
N ASN A 137 -36.83 -2.64 -0.02
CA ASN A 137 -36.21 -1.80 -1.07
C ASN A 137 -34.79 -2.23 -1.47
N ASP A 138 -34.29 -3.33 -0.93
CA ASP A 138 -32.92 -3.80 -1.17
C ASP A 138 -32.99 -4.89 -2.24
N SER A 139 -32.58 -4.57 -3.48
CA SER A 139 -32.65 -5.42 -4.68
C SER A 139 -31.67 -6.59 -4.61
N VAL A 140 -31.82 -7.45 -3.61
CA VAL A 140 -30.92 -8.58 -3.37
C VAL A 140 -31.48 -9.83 -4.04
N ARG A 141 -30.68 -10.43 -4.93
CA ARG A 141 -31.06 -11.64 -5.68
C ARG A 141 -31.28 -12.83 -4.73
N LEU A 142 -32.30 -13.63 -5.02
CA LEU A 142 -32.53 -14.91 -4.35
C LEU A 142 -31.49 -15.93 -4.81
N VAL A 143 -31.07 -16.80 -3.89
CA VAL A 143 -30.26 -17.99 -4.22
C VAL A 143 -31.09 -18.88 -5.15
N THR A 144 -30.53 -19.22 -6.30
CA THR A 144 -31.05 -20.30 -7.17
C THR A 144 -30.04 -21.44 -7.23
N TRP A 145 -30.49 -22.64 -7.62
CA TRP A 145 -29.60 -23.77 -7.89
C TRP A 145 -28.55 -23.44 -8.96
N GLU A 146 -28.91 -22.65 -9.97
CA GLU A 146 -27.98 -22.18 -11.00
C GLU A 146 -26.90 -21.27 -10.37
N THR A 147 -27.28 -20.39 -9.46
CA THR A 147 -26.32 -19.52 -8.76
C THR A 147 -25.39 -20.32 -7.85
N LEU A 148 -25.89 -21.35 -7.16
CA LEU A 148 -25.06 -22.28 -6.40
C LEU A 148 -24.10 -23.06 -7.31
N GLY A 149 -24.56 -23.48 -8.49
CA GLY A 149 -23.73 -24.16 -9.48
C GLY A 149 -22.64 -23.28 -10.10
N LYS A 150 -22.83 -21.95 -10.13
CA LYS A 150 -21.82 -20.98 -10.60
C LYS A 150 -20.70 -20.73 -9.58
N PHE A 151 -20.89 -21.10 -8.32
CA PHE A 151 -19.84 -20.96 -7.31
C PHE A 151 -18.66 -21.88 -7.62
N SER A 152 -17.46 -21.31 -7.73
CA SER A 152 -16.24 -22.08 -7.92
C SER A 152 -15.06 -21.42 -7.23
N ILE A 153 -14.13 -22.23 -6.71
CA ILE A 153 -12.86 -21.74 -6.14
C ILE A 153 -12.05 -20.98 -7.20
N ALA A 154 -12.08 -21.43 -8.46
CA ALA A 154 -11.42 -20.74 -9.56
C ALA A 154 -12.00 -19.33 -9.77
N GLY A 155 -13.33 -19.18 -9.73
CA GLY A 155 -13.99 -17.87 -9.80
C GLY A 155 -13.61 -16.96 -8.63
N LEU A 156 -13.51 -17.51 -7.41
CA LEU A 156 -13.03 -16.75 -6.25
C LEU A 156 -11.57 -16.31 -6.38
N CYS A 157 -10.68 -17.16 -6.90
CA CYS A 157 -9.30 -16.79 -7.18
C CYS A 157 -9.23 -15.57 -8.11
N GLU A 158 -9.94 -15.60 -9.23
CA GLU A 158 -9.96 -14.50 -10.19
C GLU A 158 -10.58 -13.24 -9.59
N LYS A 159 -11.67 -13.37 -8.82
CA LYS A 159 -12.27 -12.26 -8.10
C LYS A 159 -11.30 -11.60 -7.12
N TYR A 160 -10.59 -12.40 -6.31
CA TYR A 160 -9.66 -11.88 -5.31
C TYR A 160 -8.41 -11.26 -5.94
N LYS A 161 -7.85 -11.86 -6.99
CA LYS A 161 -6.76 -11.25 -7.76
C LYS A 161 -7.14 -9.89 -8.33
N ALA A 162 -8.35 -9.77 -8.87
CA ALA A 162 -8.81 -8.53 -9.51
C ALA A 162 -9.16 -7.44 -8.48
N ARG A 163 -9.80 -7.80 -7.37
CA ARG A 163 -10.34 -6.83 -6.40
C ARG A 163 -9.46 -6.57 -5.18
N ALA A 164 -8.56 -7.49 -4.86
CA ALA A 164 -7.62 -7.39 -3.75
C ALA A 164 -6.21 -7.87 -4.14
N PRO A 165 -5.59 -7.27 -5.16
CA PRO A 165 -4.28 -7.69 -5.66
C PRO A 165 -3.18 -7.68 -4.61
N VAL A 166 -3.17 -6.72 -3.67
CA VAL A 166 -2.12 -6.66 -2.64
C VAL A 166 -2.32 -7.77 -1.61
N SER A 167 -3.57 -7.97 -1.16
CA SER A 167 -3.94 -9.07 -0.26
C SER A 167 -3.62 -10.43 -0.89
N TRP A 168 -3.90 -10.59 -2.20
CA TRP A 168 -3.52 -11.77 -2.95
C TRP A 168 -2.01 -11.97 -2.94
N TYR A 169 -1.23 -10.96 -3.30
CA TYR A 169 0.23 -11.04 -3.34
C TYR A 169 0.85 -11.36 -1.97
N LEU A 170 0.36 -10.76 -0.88
CA LEU A 170 0.86 -11.01 0.47
C LEU A 170 0.57 -12.45 0.91
N THR A 171 -0.66 -12.93 0.68
CA THR A 171 -1.03 -14.32 0.99
C THR A 171 -0.29 -15.32 0.11
N GLU A 172 -0.02 -14.99 -1.16
CA GLU A 172 0.83 -15.79 -2.03
C GLU A 172 2.25 -15.88 -1.47
N SER A 173 2.80 -14.74 -1.03
CA SER A 173 4.15 -14.68 -0.47
C SER A 173 4.31 -15.54 0.79
N MET A 174 3.24 -15.73 1.56
CA MET A 174 3.22 -16.60 2.75
C MET A 174 2.90 -18.07 2.43
N ALA A 175 1.98 -18.34 1.51
CA ALA A 175 1.45 -19.68 1.26
C ALA A 175 2.15 -20.44 0.12
N ALA A 176 2.69 -19.72 -0.87
CA ALA A 176 3.26 -20.31 -2.06
C ALA A 176 4.61 -20.94 -1.76
N SER A 177 4.76 -22.21 -2.14
CA SER A 177 6.07 -22.85 -2.15
C SER A 177 6.90 -22.28 -3.30
N ARG A 178 8.21 -22.12 -3.08
CA ARG A 178 9.14 -21.61 -4.08
C ARG A 178 10.21 -22.64 -4.38
N LYS A 179 10.58 -22.78 -5.66
CA LYS A 179 11.74 -23.57 -6.11
C LYS A 179 12.56 -22.68 -7.03
N ASN A 180 13.83 -22.47 -6.70
CA ASN A 180 14.73 -21.56 -7.43
C ASN A 180 14.15 -20.14 -7.59
N GLY A 181 13.51 -19.62 -6.54
CA GLY A 181 12.89 -18.28 -6.54
C GLY A 181 11.52 -18.20 -7.25
N ALA A 182 11.16 -19.19 -8.07
CA ALA A 182 9.88 -19.24 -8.77
C ALA A 182 8.79 -19.88 -7.91
N VAL A 183 7.57 -19.34 -7.97
CA VAL A 183 6.37 -19.88 -7.32
C VAL A 183 5.98 -21.21 -7.99
N ILE A 184 5.74 -22.24 -7.17
CA ILE A 184 5.29 -23.55 -7.63
C ILE A 184 3.92 -23.92 -7.05
N THR A 185 3.04 -24.46 -7.89
CA THR A 185 1.72 -24.96 -7.48
C THR A 185 1.80 -26.44 -7.14
N LYS A 186 1.54 -26.77 -5.87
CA LYS A 186 1.51 -28.17 -5.40
C LYS A 186 0.19 -28.84 -5.80
N ARG A 187 0.24 -30.11 -6.22
CA ARG A 187 -0.94 -30.90 -6.62
C ARG A 187 -1.93 -31.15 -5.47
N ARG A 188 -1.44 -31.48 -4.27
CA ARG A 188 -2.29 -31.85 -3.12
C ARG A 188 -2.80 -30.67 -2.29
N ARG A 189 -2.15 -29.50 -2.40
CA ARG A 189 -2.52 -28.25 -1.71
C ARG A 189 -2.08 -27.05 -2.54
N PRO A 190 -2.82 -26.70 -3.61
CA PRO A 190 -2.52 -25.50 -4.39
C PRO A 190 -2.58 -24.27 -3.47
N HIS A 191 -1.57 -23.40 -3.56
CA HIS A 191 -1.48 -22.21 -2.71
C HIS A 191 -2.66 -21.26 -2.95
N SER A 192 -3.21 -21.22 -4.17
CA SER A 192 -4.42 -20.46 -4.51
C SER A 192 -5.63 -20.83 -3.64
N ILE A 193 -5.81 -22.11 -3.30
CA ILE A 193 -6.89 -22.55 -2.40
C ILE A 193 -6.64 -22.03 -0.98
N VAL A 194 -5.39 -22.07 -0.52
CA VAL A 194 -5.00 -21.54 0.80
C VAL A 194 -5.22 -20.03 0.86
N GLN A 195 -4.87 -19.30 -0.19
CA GLN A 195 -5.10 -17.85 -0.29
C GLN A 195 -6.58 -17.52 -0.25
N VAL A 196 -7.42 -18.23 -1.02
CA VAL A 196 -8.88 -18.02 -1.00
C VAL A 196 -9.44 -18.27 0.40
N GLY A 197 -9.00 -19.33 1.08
CA GLY A 197 -9.41 -19.60 2.46
C GLY A 197 -8.95 -18.51 3.44
N ALA A 198 -7.69 -18.08 3.37
CA ALA A 198 -7.13 -17.06 4.23
C ALA A 198 -7.80 -15.69 4.02
N ILE A 199 -7.91 -15.23 2.78
CA ILE A 199 -8.60 -13.98 2.44
C ILE A 199 -10.09 -14.07 2.84
N GLY A 200 -10.73 -15.21 2.53
CA GLY A 200 -12.12 -15.47 2.92
C GLY A 200 -12.35 -15.37 4.42
N SER A 201 -11.41 -15.83 5.24
CA SER A 201 -11.53 -15.75 6.70
C SER A 201 -11.60 -14.31 7.23
N PHE A 202 -11.03 -13.32 6.51
CA PHE A 202 -11.14 -11.90 6.87
C PHE A 202 -12.40 -11.23 6.33
N ILE A 203 -13.04 -11.80 5.30
CA ILE A 203 -14.28 -11.29 4.70
C ILE A 203 -15.49 -11.69 5.54
N PHE A 204 -15.48 -12.92 6.06
CA PHE A 204 -16.59 -13.52 6.81
C PHE A 204 -16.39 -13.47 8.34
N ALA A 205 -15.40 -12.70 8.82
CA ALA A 205 -15.13 -12.49 10.24
C ALA A 205 -16.22 -11.64 10.92
#